data_AF-A0A8T4SUB4-F1
#
_entry.id   AF-A0A8T4SUB4-F1
#
_cell.length_a   1.000
_cell.length_b   1.000
_cell.length_c   1.000
_cell.angle_alpha   90.00
_cell.angle_beta   90.00
_cell.angle_gamma   90.00
#
_symmetry.space_group_name_H-M   'P 1'
#
loop_
_entity.id
_entity.type
_entity.pdbx_description
1 polymer ?
#
loop_
_entity_poly.entity_id
_entity_poly.type
_entity_poly.pdbx_seq_one_letter_code
_entity_poly.pdbx_strand_id
1 'polypeptide(L)'
;MSRKAQALPMNTVIIAILVVLVLFVVGAFFLGGTSGVSKFIRGFFYDTIAGQDRVTAVGICKARCDSLEILPQSSWTSSAYCKESFSIDENNDGEAEFDMTGDVKQYDKYYCYPRSGDESLDVPCPQTVTIPNADGTTTEKVQSPSEYCLQKIQTVLDSNK
;
A
#
# COMPACT_ATOMS: atom_id res chain seq x y z
N MET A 1 -72.38 -15.15 -17.98
CA MET A 1 -71.30 -14.48 -17.21
C MET A 1 -70.18 -14.14 -18.16
N SER A 2 -70.19 -12.93 -18.75
CA SER A 2 -69.14 -12.54 -19.70
C SER A 2 -67.97 -11.96 -18.92
N ARG A 3 -66.82 -12.65 -18.98
CA ARG A 3 -65.59 -12.26 -18.30
C ARG A 3 -65.11 -10.94 -18.91
N LYS A 4 -65.10 -9.87 -18.12
CA LYS A 4 -64.53 -8.58 -18.51
C LYS A 4 -63.02 -8.75 -18.67
N ALA A 5 -62.56 -8.95 -19.90
CA ALA A 5 -61.19 -8.66 -20.28
C ALA A 5 -61.05 -7.13 -20.28
N GLN A 6 -60.83 -6.56 -19.10
CA GLN A 6 -60.48 -5.16 -18.95
C GLN A 6 -59.06 -5.03 -19.49
N ALA A 7 -58.95 -4.55 -20.74
CA ALA A 7 -57.66 -4.23 -21.34
C ALA A 7 -56.94 -3.27 -20.39
N LEU A 8 -55.85 -3.74 -19.78
CA LEU A 8 -55.01 -2.85 -18.98
C LEU A 8 -54.53 -1.73 -19.91
N PRO A 9 -54.59 -0.46 -19.45
CA PRO A 9 -54.16 0.65 -20.28
C PRO A 9 -52.72 0.40 -20.72
N MET A 10 -52.44 0.61 -22.00
CA MET A 10 -51.17 0.27 -22.66
C MET A 10 -49.94 0.81 -21.88
N ASN A 11 -50.09 1.93 -21.20
CA ASN A 11 -49.08 2.51 -20.31
C ASN A 11 -48.71 1.58 -19.11
N THR A 12 -49.68 0.90 -18.50
CA THR A 12 -49.41 -0.03 -17.39
C THR A 12 -48.61 -1.24 -17.83
N VAL A 13 -48.84 -1.72 -19.06
CA VAL A 13 -48.07 -2.84 -19.63
C VAL A 13 -46.61 -2.43 -19.84
N ILE A 14 -46.37 -1.22 -20.35
CA ILE A 14 -45.02 -0.69 -20.57
C ILE A 14 -44.27 -0.52 -19.24
N ILE A 15 -44.93 0.07 -18.23
CA ILE A 15 -44.34 0.27 -16.90
C ILE A 15 -43.99 -1.08 -16.26
N ALA A 16 -44.86 -2.09 -16.38
CA ALA A 16 -44.61 -3.41 -15.82
C ALA A 16 -43.36 -4.08 -16.43
N ILE A 17 -43.17 -3.96 -17.76
CA ILE A 17 -41.99 -4.51 -18.44
C ILE A 17 -40.72 -3.78 -18.00
N LEU A 18 -40.75 -2.44 -17.89
CA LEU A 18 -39.61 -1.64 -17.43
C LEU A 18 -39.19 -2.02 -16.01
N VAL A 19 -40.15 -2.20 -15.10
CA VAL A 19 -39.86 -2.62 -13.71
C VAL A 19 -39.19 -4.00 -13.67
N VAL A 20 -39.67 -4.95 -14.48
CA VAL A 20 -39.08 -6.30 -14.55
C VAL A 20 -37.65 -6.24 -15.10
N LEU A 21 -37.38 -5.44 -16.13
CA LEU A 21 -36.02 -5.25 -16.66
C LEU A 21 -35.08 -4.62 -15.63
N VAL A 22 -35.53 -3.60 -14.91
CA VAL A 22 -34.74 -2.96 -13.85
C VAL A 22 -34.43 -3.96 -12.73
N LEU A 23 -35.43 -4.75 -12.31
CA LEU A 23 -35.21 -5.80 -11.31
C LEU A 23 -34.24 -6.89 -11.80
N PHE A 24 -34.25 -7.20 -13.09
CA PHE A 24 -33.30 -8.16 -13.67
C PHE A 24 -31.87 -7.64 -13.65
N VAL A 25 -31.66 -6.37 -14.02
CA VAL A 25 -30.33 -5.72 -13.93
C VAL A 25 -29.86 -5.66 -12.49
N VAL A 26 -30.71 -5.20 -11.58
CA VAL A 26 -30.40 -5.10 -10.15
C VAL A 26 -30.10 -6.48 -9.56
N GLY A 27 -30.92 -7.50 -9.86
CA GLY A 27 -30.70 -8.88 -9.46
C GLY A 27 -29.40 -9.47 -10.01
N ALA A 28 -29.06 -9.20 -11.27
CA ALA A 28 -27.79 -9.60 -11.86
C ALA A 28 -26.59 -8.92 -11.19
N PHE A 29 -26.70 -7.66 -10.77
CA PHE A 29 -25.65 -6.98 -10.00
C PHE A 29 -25.48 -7.56 -8.59
N PHE A 30 -26.58 -7.92 -7.91
CA PHE A 30 -26.51 -8.55 -6.59
C PHE A 30 -26.03 -10.01 -6.64
N LEU A 31 -26.43 -10.79 -7.64
CA LEU A 31 -26.01 -12.18 -7.84
C LEU A 31 -24.60 -12.29 -8.46
N GLY A 32 -24.21 -11.32 -9.28
CA GLY A 32 -22.91 -11.28 -9.98
C GLY A 32 -21.73 -10.90 -9.10
N GLY A 33 -21.97 -10.37 -7.90
CA GLY A 33 -20.97 -10.21 -6.84
C GLY A 33 -19.81 -9.26 -7.18
N THR A 34 -19.66 -8.22 -6.36
CA THR A 34 -18.50 -7.32 -6.33
C THR A 34 -17.14 -8.04 -6.18
N SER A 35 -17.14 -9.34 -5.86
CA SER A 35 -15.98 -10.22 -5.77
C SER A 35 -15.24 -10.46 -7.09
N GLY A 36 -15.91 -10.39 -8.25
CA GLY A 36 -15.25 -10.50 -9.55
C GLY A 36 -14.67 -9.16 -10.04
N VAL A 37 -15.43 -8.09 -9.83
CA VAL A 37 -15.04 -6.72 -10.21
C VAL A 37 -13.86 -6.24 -9.37
N SER A 38 -13.78 -6.57 -8.07
CA SER A 38 -12.62 -6.20 -7.24
C SER A 38 -11.32 -6.92 -7.64
N LYS A 39 -11.39 -8.16 -8.16
CA LYS A 39 -10.23 -8.85 -8.73
C LYS A 39 -9.81 -8.27 -10.08
N PHE A 40 -10.77 -7.90 -10.92
CA PHE A 40 -10.51 -7.26 -12.21
C PHE A 40 -9.93 -5.84 -12.05
N ILE A 41 -10.50 -5.04 -11.13
CA ILE A 41 -9.99 -3.72 -10.76
C ILE A 41 -8.58 -3.86 -10.16
N ARG A 42 -8.33 -4.80 -9.25
CA ARG A 42 -6.97 -5.07 -8.80
C ARG A 42 -6.05 -5.42 -9.98
N GLY A 43 -6.42 -6.34 -10.85
CA GLY A 43 -5.61 -6.71 -12.02
C GLY A 43 -5.28 -5.54 -12.95
N PHE A 44 -6.22 -4.63 -13.20
CA PHE A 44 -6.02 -3.50 -14.11
C PHE A 44 -5.27 -2.31 -13.46
N PHE A 45 -5.40 -2.12 -12.14
CA PHE A 45 -4.65 -1.07 -11.42
C PHE A 45 -3.28 -1.54 -10.90
N TYR A 46 -2.98 -2.85 -10.92
CA TYR A 46 -1.66 -3.39 -10.59
C TYR A 46 -0.73 -3.54 -11.81
N ASP A 47 -1.22 -3.33 -13.04
CA ASP A 47 -0.42 -3.60 -14.24
C ASP A 47 0.66 -2.55 -14.52
N THR A 48 0.53 -1.35 -13.94
CA THR A 48 1.55 -0.30 -13.98
C THR A 48 1.51 0.50 -12.68
N ILE A 49 2.47 0.28 -11.78
CA ILE A 49 2.73 1.22 -10.69
C ILE A 49 3.60 2.33 -11.28
N ALA A 50 3.12 3.58 -11.26
CA ALA A 50 3.94 4.72 -11.64
C ALA A 50 5.15 4.79 -10.70
N GLY A 51 6.35 4.59 -11.26
CA GLY A 51 7.58 4.68 -10.51
C GLY A 51 7.97 6.13 -10.25
N GLN A 52 8.77 6.33 -9.20
CA GLN A 52 9.34 7.64 -8.90
C GLN A 52 10.82 7.67 -9.22
N ASP A 53 11.35 8.85 -9.49
CA ASP A 53 12.79 9.03 -9.66
C ASP A 53 13.57 8.77 -8.36
N ARG A 54 14.72 8.10 -8.50
CA ARG A 54 15.59 7.70 -7.39
C ARG A 54 16.11 8.88 -6.57
N VAL A 55 16.43 10.01 -7.21
CA VAL A 55 16.94 11.20 -6.52
C VAL A 55 15.86 11.78 -5.61
N THR A 56 14.61 11.81 -6.09
CA THR A 56 13.46 12.24 -5.30
C THR A 56 13.25 11.33 -4.09
N ALA A 57 13.30 10.01 -4.28
CA ALA A 57 13.16 9.05 -3.19
C ALA A 57 14.26 9.21 -2.12
N VAL A 58 15.52 9.42 -2.53
CA VAL A 58 16.63 9.71 -1.61
C VAL A 58 16.38 11.00 -0.81
N GLY A 59 15.88 12.06 -1.46
CA GLY A 59 15.50 13.31 -0.79
C GLY A 59 14.43 13.09 0.29
N ILE A 60 13.41 12.28 -0.01
CA ILE A 60 12.37 11.93 0.95
C ILE A 60 12.95 11.11 2.11
N CYS A 61 13.86 10.18 1.85
CA CYS A 61 14.53 9.42 2.91
C CYS A 61 15.32 10.31 3.86
N LYS A 62 16.00 11.35 3.36
CA LYS A 62 16.66 12.35 4.21
C LYS A 62 15.67 13.11 5.07
N ALA A 63 14.58 13.62 4.49
CA ALA A 63 13.55 14.31 5.26
C ALA A 63 12.90 13.41 6.33
N ARG A 64 12.67 12.12 6.01
CA ARG A 64 12.18 11.13 6.98
C ARG A 64 13.21 10.87 8.08
N CYS A 65 14.49 10.80 7.74
CA CYS A 65 15.57 10.71 8.71
C CYS A 65 15.55 11.91 9.66
N ASP A 66 15.47 13.14 9.15
CA ASP A 66 15.43 14.36 9.97
C ASP A 66 14.23 14.36 10.92
N SER A 67 13.07 13.84 10.48
CA SER A 67 11.89 13.71 11.35
C SER A 67 12.07 12.75 12.54
N LEU A 68 13.08 11.87 12.51
CA LEU A 68 13.34 10.95 13.63
C LEU A 68 13.97 11.67 14.82
N GLU A 69 14.63 12.80 14.60
CA GLU A 69 15.32 13.57 15.65
C GLU A 69 14.34 14.04 16.73
N ILE A 70 13.12 14.40 16.30
CA ILE A 70 12.05 14.87 17.18
C ILE A 70 11.19 13.73 17.74
N LEU A 71 11.38 12.49 17.27
CA LEU A 71 10.61 11.34 17.69
C LEU A 71 11.33 10.57 18.80
N PRO A 72 10.60 10.11 19.83
CA PRO A 72 11.20 9.21 20.80
C PRO A 72 11.64 7.92 20.11
N GLN A 73 12.79 7.39 20.54
CA GLN A 73 13.41 6.20 19.95
C GLN A 73 12.47 4.99 19.87
N SER A 74 11.59 4.83 20.85
CA SER A 74 10.56 3.78 20.87
C SER A 74 9.62 3.83 19.66
N SER A 75 9.44 5.00 19.06
CA SER A 75 8.55 5.22 17.91
C SER A 75 9.25 5.08 16.56
N TRP A 76 10.58 4.97 16.53
CA TRP A 76 11.35 4.87 15.28
C TRP A 76 10.89 3.68 14.42
N THR A 77 10.65 2.52 15.03
CA THR A 77 10.16 1.31 14.32
C THR A 77 8.79 1.49 13.67
N SER A 78 8.04 2.51 14.08
CA SER A 78 6.73 2.84 13.54
C SER A 78 6.75 3.94 12.48
N SER A 79 7.88 4.63 12.34
CA SER A 79 8.08 5.75 11.41
C SER A 79 8.05 5.33 9.94
N ALA A 80 7.80 6.32 9.08
CA ALA A 80 7.87 6.15 7.64
C ALA A 80 9.28 5.72 7.17
N TYR A 81 10.35 6.16 7.86
CA TYR A 81 11.72 5.73 7.57
C TYR A 81 11.88 4.21 7.64
N CYS A 82 11.31 3.56 8.67
CA CYS A 82 11.44 2.12 8.85
C CYS A 82 10.46 1.27 8.01
N LYS A 83 9.27 1.82 7.68
CA LYS A 83 8.15 1.03 7.13
C LYS A 83 7.87 1.24 5.65
N GLU A 84 8.00 2.47 5.18
CA GLU A 84 7.53 2.83 3.84
C GLU A 84 8.61 2.53 2.81
N SER A 85 8.22 1.80 1.78
CA SER A 85 9.04 1.54 0.59
C SER A 85 8.71 2.52 -0.52
N PHE A 86 9.61 2.58 -1.48
CA PHE A 86 9.48 3.34 -2.72
C PHE A 86 9.44 2.36 -3.89
N SER A 87 8.60 2.65 -4.85
CA SER A 87 8.63 2.06 -6.18
C SER A 87 9.40 3.03 -7.07
N ILE A 88 10.53 2.59 -7.64
CA ILE A 88 11.47 3.44 -8.37
C ILE A 88 11.43 3.11 -9.84
N ASP A 89 11.41 4.13 -10.67
CA ASP A 89 11.62 4.02 -12.12
C ASP A 89 13.09 4.35 -12.41
N GLU A 90 13.92 3.33 -12.62
CA GLU A 90 15.35 3.53 -12.90
C GLU A 90 15.63 3.76 -14.40
N ASN A 91 14.76 3.27 -15.28
CA ASN A 91 14.93 3.30 -16.73
C ASN A 91 14.18 4.46 -17.41
N ASN A 92 13.37 5.20 -16.63
CA ASN A 92 12.55 6.34 -17.01
C ASN A 92 11.47 5.99 -18.06
N ASP A 93 10.92 4.78 -18.00
CA ASP A 93 9.84 4.30 -18.86
C ASP A 93 8.44 4.66 -18.33
N GLY A 94 8.36 5.27 -17.15
CA GLY A 94 7.14 5.68 -16.46
C GLY A 94 6.55 4.60 -15.55
N GLU A 95 7.12 3.40 -15.53
CA GLU A 95 6.76 2.30 -14.64
C GLU A 95 7.84 2.09 -13.57
N ALA A 96 7.43 1.61 -12.41
CA ALA A 96 8.38 1.19 -11.39
C ALA A 96 9.06 -0.12 -11.82
N GLU A 97 10.32 -0.29 -11.44
CA GLU A 97 11.09 -1.50 -11.69
C GLU A 97 10.36 -2.73 -11.12
N PHE A 98 10.34 -3.80 -11.92
CA PHE A 98 9.67 -5.03 -11.58
C PHE A 98 10.40 -6.24 -12.15
N ASP A 99 10.36 -7.31 -11.39
CA ASP A 99 10.71 -8.64 -11.87
C ASP A 99 9.47 -9.39 -12.35
N MET A 100 9.66 -10.32 -13.29
CA MET A 100 8.60 -11.24 -13.70
C MET A 100 8.73 -12.57 -12.94
N THR A 101 7.73 -12.86 -12.10
CA THR A 101 7.59 -14.16 -11.43
C THR A 101 6.47 -14.94 -12.12
N GLY A 102 6.82 -15.65 -13.20
CA GLY A 102 5.84 -16.25 -14.10
C GLY A 102 5.18 -15.20 -14.98
N ASP A 103 3.84 -15.14 -14.99
CA ASP A 103 3.05 -14.13 -15.73
C ASP A 103 2.64 -12.92 -14.85
N VAL A 104 3.28 -12.73 -13.70
CA VAL A 104 2.94 -11.68 -12.73
C VAL A 104 4.13 -10.75 -12.54
N LYS A 105 3.88 -9.43 -12.68
CA LYS A 105 4.83 -8.38 -12.31
C LYS A 105 4.97 -8.30 -10.79
N GLN A 106 6.20 -8.42 -10.31
CA GLN A 106 6.58 -8.24 -8.92
C GLN A 106 7.45 -7.00 -8.82
N TYR A 107 6.85 -5.88 -8.40
CA TYR A 107 7.55 -4.61 -8.28
C TYR A 107 8.57 -4.61 -7.15
N ASP A 108 9.73 -4.02 -7.45
CA ASP A 108 10.81 -3.86 -6.50
C ASP A 108 10.45 -2.81 -5.44
N LYS A 109 10.94 -3.06 -4.23
CA LYS A 109 10.71 -2.21 -3.08
C LYS A 109 12.03 -1.68 -2.58
N TYR A 110 12.18 -0.37 -2.71
CA TYR A 110 13.34 0.35 -2.24
C TYR A 110 13.06 0.94 -0.87
N TYR A 111 13.89 0.61 0.12
CA TYR A 111 13.81 1.16 1.47
C TYR A 111 14.91 2.20 1.72
N CYS A 112 14.70 3.10 2.69
CA CYS A 112 15.71 4.11 3.05
C CYS A 112 16.99 3.53 3.65
N TYR A 113 16.92 2.31 4.19
CA TYR A 113 18.01 1.61 4.87
C TYR A 113 18.19 0.21 4.28
N PRO A 114 19.39 -0.40 4.41
CA PRO A 114 19.62 -1.75 3.92
C PRO A 114 18.76 -2.76 4.68
N ARG A 115 17.95 -3.51 3.95
CA ARG A 115 17.04 -4.53 4.47
C ARG A 115 17.30 -5.85 3.74
N SER A 116 17.46 -6.95 4.48
CA SER A 116 17.85 -8.24 3.89
C SER A 116 16.79 -8.73 2.89
N GLY A 117 17.19 -8.88 1.63
CA GLY A 117 16.32 -9.37 0.56
C GLY A 117 15.44 -8.31 -0.10
N ASP A 118 15.64 -7.04 0.23
CA ASP A 118 14.96 -5.90 -0.40
C ASP A 118 16.01 -4.90 -0.91
N GLU A 119 15.63 -4.08 -1.89
CA GLU A 119 16.48 -3.03 -2.44
C GLU A 119 16.61 -1.84 -1.47
N SER A 120 17.74 -1.14 -1.55
CA SER A 120 18.04 -0.03 -0.65
C SER A 120 18.52 1.23 -1.37
N LEU A 121 18.02 2.36 -0.89
CA LEU A 121 18.54 3.68 -1.24
C LEU A 121 19.80 4.05 -0.46
N ASP A 122 20.18 3.24 0.53
CA ASP A 122 21.38 3.36 1.37
C ASP A 122 21.64 4.81 1.85
N VAL A 123 20.60 5.43 2.40
CA VAL A 123 20.68 6.82 2.85
C VAL A 123 21.21 6.85 4.29
N PRO A 124 22.42 7.41 4.54
CA PRO A 124 22.97 7.47 5.88
C PRO A 124 22.09 8.36 6.78
N CYS A 125 21.72 7.83 7.94
CA CYS A 125 20.82 8.49 8.87
C CYS A 125 21.36 8.43 10.32
N PRO A 126 22.49 9.08 10.66
CA PRO A 126 22.93 9.14 12.04
C PRO A 126 21.95 9.97 12.88
N GLN A 127 21.46 9.42 13.98
CA GLN A 127 20.60 10.16 14.92
C GLN A 127 21.30 10.28 16.27
N THR A 128 21.24 11.46 16.88
CA THR A 128 21.72 11.67 18.25
C THR A 128 20.57 11.39 19.21
N VAL A 129 20.76 10.43 20.11
CA VAL A 129 19.77 10.11 21.14
C VAL A 129 20.31 10.42 22.52
N THR A 130 19.43 10.99 23.35
CA THR A 130 19.73 11.31 24.75
C THR A 130 19.26 10.16 25.64
N ILE A 131 20.20 9.51 26.31
CA ILE A 131 19.94 8.35 27.18
C ILE A 131 20.00 8.82 28.64
N PRO A 132 18.94 8.64 29.44
CA PRO A 132 18.97 8.92 30.86
C PRO A 132 19.80 7.85 31.60
N ASN A 133 20.73 8.31 32.44
CA ASN A 133 21.54 7.47 33.30
C ASN A 133 20.89 7.30 34.69
N ALA A 134 21.28 6.26 35.42
CA ALA A 134 20.75 5.96 36.75
C ALA A 134 21.10 7.01 37.83
N ASP A 135 22.11 7.84 37.56
CA ASP A 135 22.55 8.95 38.43
C ASP A 135 21.82 10.27 38.14
N GLY A 136 20.84 10.27 37.23
CA GLY A 136 20.07 11.46 36.86
C GLY A 136 20.74 12.33 35.79
N THR A 137 21.90 11.93 35.26
CA THR A 137 22.55 12.60 34.12
C THR A 137 22.02 12.06 32.79
N THR A 138 22.35 12.73 31.68
CA THR A 138 22.02 12.27 30.33
C THR A 138 23.26 12.12 29.48
N THR A 139 23.34 11.02 28.72
CA THR A 139 24.41 10.77 27.75
C THR A 139 23.87 10.92 26.33
N GLU A 140 24.53 11.70 25.48
CA GLU A 140 24.26 11.69 24.04
C GLU A 140 25.00 10.52 23.39
N LYS A 141 24.29 9.72 22.59
CA LYS A 141 24.88 8.68 21.74
C LYS A 141 24.43 8.87 20.30
N VAL A 142 25.36 8.70 19.37
CA VAL A 142 25.02 8.52 17.96
C VAL A 142 24.53 7.10 17.79
N GLN A 143 23.31 6.95 17.30
CA GLN A 143 22.69 5.65 17.07
C GLN A 143 22.11 5.60 15.67
N SER A 144 22.26 4.44 15.01
CA SER A 144 21.73 4.24 13.68
C SER A 144 20.28 3.75 13.77
N PRO A 145 19.29 4.51 13.28
CA PRO A 145 17.90 4.05 13.22
C PRO A 145 17.73 2.81 12.36
N SER A 146 18.62 2.58 11.38
CA SER A 146 18.57 1.36 10.55
C SER A 146 18.66 0.09 11.40
N GLU A 147 19.49 0.07 12.44
CA GLU A 147 19.61 -1.07 13.35
C GLU A 147 18.31 -1.29 14.15
N TYR A 148 17.62 -0.22 14.55
CA TYR A 148 16.31 -0.31 15.19
C TYR A 148 15.22 -0.82 14.25
N CYS A 149 15.24 -0.38 12.99
CA CYS A 149 14.29 -0.86 12.00
C CYS A 149 14.43 -2.38 11.77
N LEU A 150 15.67 -2.89 11.72
CA LEU A 150 15.97 -4.30 11.48
C LEU A 150 15.50 -5.22 12.62
N GLN A 151 15.52 -4.75 13.88
CA GLN A 151 15.08 -5.54 15.05
C GLN A 151 13.63 -6.04 14.93
N LYS A 152 12.76 -5.31 14.21
CA LYS A 152 11.36 -5.70 14.01
C LYS A 152 11.16 -6.80 12.97
N ILE A 153 12.09 -6.96 12.03
CA ILE A 153 12.02 -7.99 10.99
C ILE A 153 12.38 -9.35 11.59
N GLN A 154 13.43 -9.39 12.42
CA GLN A 154 13.85 -10.61 13.10
C GLN A 154 12.77 -11.17 14.03
N THR A 155 12.08 -10.30 14.78
CA THR A 155 10.98 -10.71 15.68
C THR A 155 9.76 -11.28 14.94
N VAL A 156 9.47 -10.83 13.71
CA VAL A 156 8.39 -11.40 12.87
C VAL A 156 8.80 -12.74 12.26
N LEU A 157 10.07 -12.90 11.86
CA LEU A 157 10.60 -14.17 11.35
C LEU A 157 10.65 -15.24 12.44
N ASP A 158 11.07 -14.88 13.66
CA ASP A 158 11.16 -15.81 14.78
C ASP A 158 9.79 -16.20 15.34
N SER A 159 8.75 -15.38 15.15
CA SER A 159 7.37 -15.70 15.56
C SER A 159 6.63 -16.62 14.58
N ASN A 160 7.18 -16.87 13.39
CA ASN A 160 6.62 -17.76 12.37
C ASN A 160 7.36 -19.11 12.28
N LYS A 161 8.18 -19.43 13.28
CA LYS A 161 8.92 -20.69 13.41
C LYS A 161 8.40 -21.49 14.60
#